data_AF-A0A3D3MP62-F1
#
_entry.id   AF-A0A3D3MP62-F1
#
_cell.length_a   1.000
_cell.length_b   1.000
_cell.length_c   1.000
_cell.angle_alpha   90.00
_cell.angle_beta   90.00
_cell.angle_gamma   90.00
#
_symmetry.space_group_name_H-M   'P 1'
#
loop_
_entity.id
_entity.type
_entity.pdbx_description
1 polymer ?
#
loop_
_entity_poly.entity_id
_entity_poly.type
_entity_poly.pdbx_seq_one_letter_code
_entity_poly.pdbx_strand_id
1 'polypeptide(L)'
;MWTHSARFDKKEGKIILNNDYAFSFSTYEGFSYKLLYTELLIDNDFNYILQMSVFEHENKTKDFPKMFQEKGKLPEKIFDYLEILLDADLKSLKRRYSYSNFDISDIGSQRFLINLYDGIEISIDDGLPLDYYFTTDVEVFLYDFNEYLKNWMEEKYQTWIL
;
A
#
# COMPACT_ATOMS: atom_id res chain seq x y z
N MET A 1 -2.99 -0.24 -18.49
CA MET A 1 -1.54 -0.54 -18.53
C MET A 1 -1.03 -0.31 -17.13
N TRP A 2 -0.45 -1.31 -16.47
CA TRP A 2 0.07 -1.15 -15.12
C TRP A 2 1.20 -0.12 -15.14
N THR A 3 1.13 0.87 -14.25
CA THR A 3 2.13 1.93 -14.21
C THR A 3 3.37 1.33 -13.54
N HIS A 4 4.51 1.29 -14.23
CA HIS A 4 5.76 0.90 -13.58
C HIS A 4 6.22 2.08 -12.72
N SER A 5 5.71 2.12 -11.51
CA SER A 5 5.88 3.20 -10.54
C SER A 5 7.18 3.11 -9.77
N ALA A 6 7.71 1.90 -9.58
CA ALA A 6 8.88 1.63 -8.76
C ALA A 6 9.89 0.72 -9.47
N ARG A 7 11.16 0.83 -9.09
CA ARG A 7 12.27 0.01 -9.60
C ARG A 7 13.16 -0.46 -8.45
N PHE A 8 13.75 -1.64 -8.61
CA PHE A 8 14.76 -2.11 -7.66
C PHE A 8 16.11 -1.43 -7.93
N ASP A 9 16.64 -0.73 -6.94
CA ASP A 9 17.99 -0.18 -6.96
C ASP A 9 18.97 -1.21 -6.41
N LYS A 10 19.79 -1.78 -7.28
CA LYS A 10 20.78 -2.81 -6.93
C LYS A 10 21.91 -2.30 -6.03
N LYS A 11 22.21 -1.01 -6.05
CA LYS A 11 23.29 -0.41 -5.26
C LYS A 11 22.86 -0.26 -3.81
N GLU A 12 21.63 0.19 -3.62
CA GLU A 12 21.04 0.42 -2.29
C GLU A 12 20.28 -0.81 -1.75
N GLY A 13 20.05 -1.82 -2.60
CA GLY A 13 19.36 -3.06 -2.22
C GLY A 13 17.88 -2.85 -1.86
N LYS A 14 17.23 -1.82 -2.41
CA LYS A 14 15.87 -1.40 -2.05
C LYS A 14 15.02 -1.04 -3.26
N ILE A 15 13.70 -1.02 -3.07
CA ILE A 15 12.77 -0.53 -4.10
C ILE A 15 12.66 0.99 -3.97
N ILE A 16 12.85 1.68 -5.09
CA ILE A 16 12.77 3.14 -5.17
C ILE A 16 11.61 3.51 -6.09
N LEU A 17 10.77 4.42 -5.61
CA LEU A 17 9.67 5.00 -6.36
C LEU A 17 10.21 5.96 -7.44
N ASN A 18 9.54 6.04 -8.59
CA ASN A 18 9.86 7.04 -9.61
C ASN A 18 9.68 8.45 -9.02
N ASN A 19 10.54 9.38 -9.41
CA ASN A 19 10.57 10.77 -8.92
C ASN A 19 9.29 11.55 -9.25
N ASP A 20 8.50 11.08 -10.21
CA ASP A 20 7.18 11.64 -10.52
C ASP A 20 6.16 11.40 -9.39
N TYR A 21 6.45 10.48 -8.47
CA TYR A 21 5.58 10.13 -7.34
C TYR A 21 6.27 10.39 -6.00
N ALA A 22 5.50 10.98 -5.07
CA ALA A 22 5.90 11.23 -3.70
C ALA A 22 5.64 10.00 -2.80
N PHE A 23 4.59 9.25 -3.09
CA PHE A 23 4.13 8.16 -2.25
C PHE A 23 3.50 7.03 -3.07
N SER A 24 3.71 5.80 -2.61
CA SER A 24 2.98 4.62 -3.07
C SER A 24 2.56 3.76 -1.89
N PHE A 25 1.34 3.26 -1.94
CA PHE A 25 0.84 2.21 -1.05
C PHE A 25 0.31 1.06 -1.90
N SER A 26 0.83 -0.15 -1.70
CA SER A 26 0.34 -1.34 -2.39
C SER A 26 -0.04 -2.43 -1.43
N THR A 27 -1.12 -3.16 -1.75
CA THR A 27 -1.56 -4.31 -0.97
C THR A 27 -1.67 -5.54 -1.85
N TYR A 28 -1.32 -6.68 -1.26
CA TYR A 28 -1.59 -8.00 -1.80
C TYR A 28 -2.35 -8.78 -0.72
N GLU A 29 -3.51 -9.34 -1.04
CA GLU A 29 -4.34 -10.05 -0.05
C GLU A 29 -3.77 -11.41 0.38
N GLY A 30 -2.67 -11.89 -0.21
CA GLY A 30 -2.21 -13.26 0.04
C GLY A 30 -3.06 -14.27 -0.71
N PHE A 31 -3.06 -15.52 -0.26
CA PHE A 31 -3.95 -16.55 -0.81
C PHE A 31 -5.41 -16.28 -0.38
N SER A 32 -6.12 -15.53 -1.20
CA SER A 32 -7.54 -15.23 -1.05
C SER A 32 -8.32 -15.71 -2.28
N TYR A 33 -9.65 -15.72 -2.17
CA TYR A 33 -10.51 -16.04 -3.32
C TYR A 33 -10.42 -15.01 -4.45
N LYS A 34 -9.89 -13.81 -4.19
CA LYS A 34 -9.78 -12.72 -5.16
C LYS A 34 -8.37 -12.64 -5.77
N LEU A 35 -7.35 -13.00 -4.98
CA LEU A 35 -5.93 -12.73 -5.26
C LEU A 35 -5.77 -11.26 -5.71
N LEU A 36 -6.36 -10.35 -4.93
CA LEU A 36 -6.40 -8.92 -5.24
C LEU A 36 -5.04 -8.29 -5.00
N TYR A 37 -4.55 -7.58 -6.02
CA TYR A 37 -3.44 -6.65 -5.89
C TYR A 37 -3.96 -5.24 -6.13
N THR A 38 -3.59 -4.32 -5.24
CA THR A 38 -3.92 -2.90 -5.37
C THR A 38 -2.67 -2.04 -5.22
N GLU A 39 -2.65 -0.91 -5.91
CA GLU A 39 -1.60 0.10 -5.80
C GLU A 39 -2.20 1.49 -5.91
N LEU A 40 -1.96 2.31 -4.89
CA LEU A 40 -2.23 3.74 -4.85
C LEU A 40 -0.92 4.49 -5.05
N LEU A 41 -0.84 5.30 -6.09
CA LEU A 41 0.26 6.20 -6.39
C LEU A 41 -0.18 7.63 -6.18
N ILE A 42 0.69 8.46 -5.61
CA ILE A 42 0.42 9.87 -5.36
C ILE A 42 1.60 10.68 -5.91
N ASP A 43 1.29 11.62 -6.80
CA ASP A 43 2.28 12.53 -7.39
C ASP A 43 2.63 13.70 -6.45
N ASN A 44 3.61 14.50 -6.86
CA ASN A 44 4.07 15.66 -6.10
C ASN A 44 3.02 16.80 -6.03
N ASP A 45 1.99 16.75 -6.85
CA ASP A 45 0.87 17.71 -6.87
C ASP A 45 -0.37 17.16 -6.12
N PHE A 46 -0.21 16.06 -5.38
CA PHE A 46 -1.26 15.36 -4.64
C PHE A 46 -2.46 14.90 -5.49
N ASN A 47 -2.20 14.54 -6.76
CA ASN A 47 -3.13 13.72 -7.53
C ASN A 47 -2.78 12.26 -7.34
N TYR A 48 -3.79 11.39 -7.39
CA TYR A 48 -3.59 9.95 -7.26
C TYR A 48 -3.92 9.17 -8.53
N ILE A 49 -3.29 8.01 -8.63
CA ILE A 49 -3.68 6.92 -9.50
C ILE A 49 -3.90 5.69 -8.62
N LEU A 50 -5.10 5.13 -8.64
CA LEU A 50 -5.42 3.87 -7.98
C LEU A 50 -5.55 2.79 -9.05
N GLN A 51 -4.81 1.69 -8.91
CA GLN A 51 -4.85 0.55 -9.80
C GLN A 51 -5.21 -0.71 -9.00
N MET A 52 -6.03 -1.57 -9.59
CA MET A 52 -6.37 -2.86 -9.00
C MET A 52 -6.38 -3.95 -10.06
N SER A 53 -5.99 -5.15 -9.67
CA SER A 53 -6.07 -6.34 -10.51
C SER A 53 -6.43 -7.56 -9.69
N VAL A 54 -7.20 -8.46 -10.30
CA VAL A 54 -7.65 -9.72 -9.70
C VAL A 54 -7.22 -10.89 -10.57
N PHE A 55 -6.81 -12.00 -9.95
CA PHE A 55 -6.27 -13.15 -10.68
C PHE A 55 -7.37 -14.12 -11.15
N GLU A 56 -8.41 -14.35 -10.34
CA GLU A 56 -9.54 -15.24 -10.68
C GLU A 56 -10.89 -14.61 -10.31
N HIS A 57 -11.68 -14.23 -11.32
CA HIS A 57 -13.13 -14.05 -11.18
C HIS A 57 -13.88 -14.74 -12.32
N GLU A 58 -13.51 -15.99 -12.65
CA GLU A 58 -14.18 -16.72 -13.73
C GLU A 58 -15.68 -16.97 -13.45
N ASN A 59 -16.10 -16.96 -12.17
CA ASN A 59 -17.47 -17.28 -11.77
C ASN A 59 -18.33 -16.09 -11.29
N LYS A 60 -17.74 -14.93 -10.97
CA LYS A 60 -18.49 -13.75 -10.48
C LYS A 60 -18.60 -12.59 -11.47
N THR A 61 -17.69 -12.48 -12.44
CA THR A 61 -17.67 -11.33 -13.35
C THR A 61 -17.74 -11.78 -14.80
N LYS A 62 -18.95 -11.90 -15.35
CA LYS A 62 -19.13 -12.22 -16.78
C LYS A 62 -18.79 -11.07 -17.73
N ASP A 63 -18.63 -9.83 -17.23
CA ASP A 63 -18.43 -8.65 -18.10
C ASP A 63 -17.45 -7.56 -17.56
N PHE A 64 -16.64 -7.83 -16.52
CA PHE A 64 -15.76 -6.80 -15.94
C PHE A 64 -14.31 -6.90 -16.44
N PRO A 65 -13.63 -5.75 -16.69
CA PRO A 65 -12.22 -5.75 -17.06
C PRO A 65 -11.39 -6.38 -15.95
N LYS A 66 -10.31 -7.11 -16.29
CA LYS A 66 -9.40 -7.72 -15.29
C LYS A 66 -8.60 -6.70 -14.45
N MET A 67 -8.70 -5.42 -14.82
CA MET A 67 -7.95 -4.32 -14.25
C MET A 67 -8.87 -3.12 -14.07
N PHE A 68 -8.79 -2.48 -12.90
CA PHE A 68 -9.41 -1.21 -12.60
C PHE A 68 -8.34 -0.14 -12.49
N GLN A 69 -8.68 1.07 -12.95
CA GLN A 69 -7.84 2.24 -12.76
C GLN A 69 -8.71 3.47 -12.55
N GLU A 70 -8.41 4.21 -11.49
CA GLU A 70 -9.03 5.48 -11.16
C GLU A 70 -7.94 6.55 -11.01
N LYS A 71 -8.25 7.77 -11.43
CA LYS A 71 -7.39 8.95 -11.22
C LYS A 71 -8.22 10.06 -10.62
N GLY A 72 -7.64 10.84 -9.73
CA GLY A 72 -8.33 11.95 -9.10
C GLY A 72 -7.43 12.80 -8.23
N LYS A 73 -8.05 13.76 -7.54
CA LYS A 73 -7.39 14.48 -6.45
C LYS A 73 -7.41 13.66 -5.19
N LEU A 74 -6.31 13.67 -4.44
CA LEU A 74 -6.22 12.90 -3.21
C LEU A 74 -7.35 13.28 -2.24
N PRO A 75 -8.08 12.29 -1.69
CA PRO A 75 -9.05 12.56 -0.64
C PRO A 75 -8.40 13.26 0.56
N GLU A 76 -9.08 14.28 1.10
CA GLU A 76 -8.59 15.12 2.21
C GLU A 76 -8.08 14.28 3.39
N LYS A 77 -8.84 13.27 3.81
CA LYS A 77 -8.43 12.39 4.91
C LYS A 77 -7.13 11.62 4.63
N ILE A 78 -6.88 11.18 3.38
CA ILE A 78 -5.60 10.53 3.02
C ILE A 78 -4.47 11.58 3.02
N PHE A 79 -4.76 12.78 2.53
CA PHE A 79 -3.82 13.90 2.56
C PHE A 79 -3.39 14.23 4.00
N ASP A 80 -4.33 14.34 4.93
CA ASP A 80 -4.07 14.63 6.35
C ASP A 80 -3.14 13.56 6.98
N TYR A 81 -3.39 12.29 6.68
CA TYR A 81 -2.49 11.21 7.13
C TYR A 81 -1.10 11.34 6.54
N LEU A 82 -0.98 11.68 5.25
CA LEU A 82 0.32 11.85 4.62
C LEU A 82 1.07 13.03 5.22
N GLU A 83 0.43 14.18 5.41
CA GLU A 83 1.08 15.36 5.99
C GLU A 83 1.73 15.03 7.35
N ILE A 84 0.97 14.38 8.24
CA ILE A 84 1.48 13.93 9.54
C ILE A 84 2.60 12.89 9.38
N LEU A 85 2.45 11.95 8.44
CA LEU A 85 3.46 10.91 8.18
C LEU A 85 4.79 11.53 7.70
N LEU A 86 4.74 12.53 6.82
CA LEU A 86 5.92 13.19 6.24
C LEU A 86 6.66 14.03 7.28
N ASP A 87 5.94 14.58 8.28
CA ASP A 87 6.50 15.30 9.42
C ASP A 87 7.01 14.39 10.54
N ALA A 88 6.64 13.10 10.53
CA ALA A 88 7.06 12.13 11.53
C ALA A 88 8.52 11.66 11.35
N ASP A 89 9.11 11.11 12.40
CA ASP A 89 10.43 10.47 12.34
C ASP A 89 10.36 9.08 11.65
N LEU A 90 10.18 9.09 10.33
CA LEU A 90 10.10 7.87 9.50
C LEU A 90 11.39 7.04 9.49
N LYS A 91 12.51 7.58 9.99
CA LYS A 91 13.77 6.84 10.11
C LYS A 91 13.77 5.93 11.34
N SER A 92 12.94 6.23 12.34
CA SER A 92 12.76 5.38 13.53
C SER A 92 11.92 4.12 13.25
N LEU A 93 11.07 4.14 12.22
CA LEU A 93 10.22 3.02 11.85
C LEU A 93 11.02 1.80 11.40
N LYS A 94 10.55 0.61 11.77
CA LYS A 94 11.08 -0.65 11.26
C LYS A 94 10.80 -0.71 9.75
N ARG A 95 11.73 -1.28 8.98
CA ARG A 95 11.53 -1.48 7.53
C ARG A 95 10.63 -2.66 7.20
N ARG A 96 10.52 -3.62 8.12
CA ARG A 96 9.68 -4.81 7.99
C ARG A 96 8.99 -5.11 9.32
N TYR A 97 7.67 -5.19 9.27
CA TYR A 97 6.80 -5.69 10.33
C TYR A 97 6.32 -7.07 9.89
N SER A 98 6.73 -8.11 10.61
CA SER A 98 6.43 -9.50 10.26
C SER A 98 6.30 -10.36 11.50
N TYR A 99 5.61 -11.50 11.39
CA TYR A 99 5.54 -12.48 12.47
C TYR A 99 6.95 -12.98 12.81
N SER A 100 7.37 -12.80 14.06
CA SER A 100 8.75 -13.08 14.49
C SER A 100 9.09 -14.58 14.55
N ASN A 101 8.09 -15.44 14.65
CA ASN A 101 8.24 -16.87 14.96
C ASN A 101 7.66 -17.82 13.92
N PHE A 102 7.07 -17.30 12.83
CA PHE A 102 6.42 -18.11 11.81
C PHE A 102 6.81 -17.61 10.43
N ASP A 103 7.32 -18.51 9.60
CA ASP A 103 7.41 -18.29 8.17
C ASP A 103 6.08 -18.76 7.56
N ILE A 104 5.17 -17.81 7.36
CA ILE A 104 3.85 -18.07 6.78
C ILE A 104 3.94 -17.75 5.29
N SER A 105 3.92 -18.79 4.47
CA SER A 105 3.75 -18.62 3.03
C SER A 105 2.35 -18.07 2.73
N ASP A 106 2.28 -17.21 1.71
CA ASP A 106 1.03 -16.67 1.15
C ASP A 106 0.20 -15.76 2.06
N ILE A 107 0.80 -15.18 3.10
CA ILE A 107 0.17 -14.11 3.86
C ILE A 107 0.01 -12.85 2.99
N GLY A 108 -1.08 -12.11 3.24
CA GLY A 108 -1.22 -10.78 2.67
C GLY A 108 -0.08 -9.87 3.11
N SER A 109 0.16 -8.81 2.34
CA SER A 109 1.17 -7.82 2.68
C SER A 109 0.76 -6.43 2.21
N GLN A 110 1.26 -5.45 2.93
CA GLN A 110 1.19 -4.04 2.57
C GLN A 110 2.59 -3.46 2.43
N ARG A 111 2.74 -2.51 1.51
CA ARG A 111 4.00 -1.84 1.25
C ARG A 111 3.79 -0.36 1.06
N PHE A 112 4.55 0.41 1.81
CA PHE A 112 4.69 1.86 1.67
C PHE A 112 6.03 2.16 1.00
N LEU A 113 6.00 2.96 -0.07
CA LEU A 113 7.18 3.58 -0.66
C LEU A 113 7.01 5.08 -0.55
N ILE A 114 7.94 5.73 0.14
CA ILE A 114 7.89 7.16 0.40
C ILE A 114 9.14 7.77 -0.21
N ASN A 115 8.96 8.66 -1.19
CA ASN A 115 10.06 9.27 -1.91
C ASN A 115 10.55 10.56 -1.22
N LEU A 116 10.79 10.48 0.09
CA LEU A 116 11.42 11.53 0.88
C LEU A 116 12.86 11.15 1.23
N TYR A 117 13.74 12.16 1.27
CA TYR A 117 15.16 12.01 1.57
C TYR A 117 15.87 11.02 0.62
N ASP A 118 16.16 9.81 1.10
CA ASP A 118 16.81 8.73 0.33
C ASP A 118 15.82 7.69 -0.19
N GLY A 119 14.51 7.88 0.01
CA GLY A 119 13.51 6.86 -0.26
C GLY A 119 13.39 5.85 0.89
N ILE A 120 12.18 5.73 1.44
CA ILE A 120 11.84 4.84 2.54
C ILE A 120 10.89 3.76 2.02
N GLU A 121 11.23 2.50 2.31
CA GLU A 121 10.38 1.34 2.08
C GLU A 121 10.00 0.73 3.43
N ILE A 122 8.70 0.54 3.65
CA ILE A 122 8.16 -0.15 4.83
C ILE A 122 7.23 -1.25 4.33
N SER A 123 7.46 -2.47 4.80
CA SER A 123 6.60 -3.63 4.52
C SER A 123 5.93 -4.12 5.80
N ILE A 124 4.65 -4.47 5.69
CA ILE A 124 3.83 -4.97 6.80
C ILE A 124 3.16 -6.26 6.34
N ASP A 125 3.35 -7.35 7.08
CA ASP A 125 2.57 -8.57 6.87
C ASP A 125 1.13 -8.35 7.36
N ASP A 126 0.16 -8.89 6.64
CA ASP A 126 -1.24 -8.64 6.96
C ASP A 126 -1.67 -9.31 8.28
N GLY A 127 -2.66 -8.71 8.94
CA GLY A 127 -3.25 -9.23 10.18
C GLY A 127 -2.39 -9.09 11.44
N LEU A 128 -1.27 -8.36 11.40
CA LEU A 128 -0.47 -8.11 12.59
C LEU A 128 -1.26 -7.31 13.66
N PRO A 129 -1.29 -7.75 14.93
CA PRO A 129 -1.97 -7.02 16.00
C PRO A 129 -1.20 -5.76 16.41
N LEU A 130 -1.94 -4.69 16.71
CA LEU A 130 -1.40 -3.38 17.14
C LEU A 130 -0.47 -3.53 18.37
N ASP A 131 -0.99 -4.08 19.47
CA ASP A 131 -0.39 -4.04 20.81
C ASP A 131 1.00 -4.70 20.93
N TYR A 132 1.39 -5.53 19.96
CA TYR A 132 2.66 -6.27 20.00
C TYR A 132 3.70 -5.75 19.01
N TYR A 133 3.27 -5.31 17.82
CA TYR A 133 4.20 -4.99 16.72
C TYR A 133 4.46 -3.48 16.57
N PHE A 134 3.54 -2.65 17.08
CA PHE A 134 3.53 -1.20 16.92
C PHE A 134 3.50 -0.52 18.29
N THR A 135 4.67 -0.16 18.83
CA THR A 135 4.83 0.19 20.25
C THR A 135 5.16 1.66 20.49
N THR A 136 5.44 2.42 19.43
CA THR A 136 5.71 3.86 19.51
C THR A 136 4.56 4.65 18.86
N ASP A 137 4.41 5.93 19.21
CA ASP A 137 3.34 6.77 18.66
C ASP A 137 3.35 6.82 17.13
N VAL A 138 4.53 6.87 16.51
CA VAL A 138 4.68 6.85 15.05
C VAL A 138 4.32 5.50 14.43
N GLU A 139 4.57 4.41 15.15
CA GLU A 139 4.17 3.07 14.71
C GLU A 139 2.66 2.86 14.82
N VAL A 140 2.05 3.34 15.91
CA VAL A 140 0.58 3.32 16.07
C VAL A 140 -0.07 4.15 14.96
N PHE A 141 0.47 5.33 14.66
CA PHE A 141 0.00 6.15 13.56
C PHE A 141 0.14 5.46 12.20
N LEU A 142 1.28 4.80 11.93
CA LEU A 142 1.47 4.00 10.72
C LEU A 142 0.42 2.88 10.61
N TYR A 143 0.12 2.20 11.72
CA TYR A 143 -0.90 1.16 11.77
C TYR A 143 -2.29 1.70 11.43
N ASP A 144 -2.69 2.81 12.06
CA ASP A 144 -3.99 3.45 11.81
C ASP A 144 -4.12 3.88 10.35
N PHE A 145 -3.06 4.43 9.77
CA PHE A 145 -3.05 4.82 8.37
C PHE A 145 -3.13 3.60 7.43
N ASN A 146 -2.41 2.52 7.74
CA ASN A 146 -2.47 1.25 7.00
C ASN A 146 -3.89 0.68 6.99
N GLU A 147 -4.54 0.59 8.15
CA GLU A 147 -5.91 0.08 8.25
C GLU A 147 -6.91 0.99 7.54
N TYR A 148 -6.71 2.32 7.61
CA TYR A 148 -7.54 3.26 6.87
C TYR A 148 -7.42 3.07 5.35
N LEU A 149 -6.20 2.97 4.81
CA LEU A 149 -5.98 2.76 3.38
C LEU A 149 -6.53 1.40 2.90
N LYS A 150 -6.35 0.32 3.68
CA LYS A 150 -6.91 -1.00 3.37
C LYS A 150 -8.43 -0.94 3.25
N ASN A 151 -9.10 -0.32 4.22
CA ASN A 151 -10.56 -0.17 4.20
C ASN A 151 -11.02 0.65 2.99
N TRP A 152 -10.36 1.77 2.72
CA TRP A 152 -10.68 2.62 1.56
C TRP A 152 -10.51 1.87 0.23
N MET A 153 -9.45 1.07 0.10
CA MET A 153 -9.23 0.25 -1.10
C MET A 153 -10.27 -0.87 -1.25
N GLU A 154 -10.68 -1.50 -0.15
CA GLU A 154 -11.75 -2.49 -0.18
C GLU A 154 -13.09 -1.86 -0.61
N GLU A 155 -13.42 -0.67 -0.11
CA GLU A 155 -14.61 0.08 -0.56
C GLU A 155 -14.59 0.36 -2.08
N LYS A 156 -13.42 0.77 -2.59
CA LYS A 156 -13.20 0.99 -4.03
C LYS A 156 -13.34 -0.30 -4.83
N TYR A 157 -12.80 -1.40 -4.33
CA TYR A 157 -12.93 -2.71 -4.94
C TYR A 157 -14.40 -3.18 -4.97
N GLN A 158 -15.13 -3.08 -3.87
CA GLN A 158 -16.55 -3.44 -3.80
C GLN A 158 -17.39 -2.62 -4.78
N THR A 159 -17.09 -1.32 -4.91
CA THR A 159 -17.74 -0.45 -5.90
C THR A 159 -17.43 -0.85 -7.35
N TRP A 160 -16.24 -1.38 -7.61
CA TRP A 160 -15.85 -1.84 -8.94
C TRP A 160 -16.54 -3.13 -9.36
N ILE A 161 -16.78 -4.07 -8.42
CA ILE A 161 -17.36 -5.39 -8.74
C ILE A 161 -18.89 -5.47 -8.66
N LEU A 162 -19.56 -4.44 -8.15
CA LEU A 162 -21.03 -4.33 -8.02
C LEU A 162 -21.61 -3.50 -9.18
#